data_AF-A0A958E893-F1
#
_entry.id   AF-A0A958E893-F1
#
_cell.length_a   1.000
_cell.length_b   1.000
_cell.length_c   1.000
_cell.angle_alpha   90.00
_cell.angle_beta   90.00
_cell.angle_gamma   90.00
#
_symmetry.space_group_name_H-M   'P 1'
#
loop_
_entity.id
_entity.type
_entity.pdbx_description
1 polymer ?
#
loop_
_entity_poly.entity_id
_entity_poly.type
_entity_poly.pdbx_seq_one_letter_code
_entity_poly.pdbx_strand_id
1 'polypeptide(L)'
;MPRKTIAFLGLFLVGLSLRASAQDDFEAWKKRRQQEYQNFRDERDREFAEFLKKHWEAFEVFKGQARDQIPKPATFPVAPDQPSPLQGYQDPSGRISPPTGEMTEIRPPEESVKEFFSLFEEENVPTQIAFFEGNYTFFRPGSLDELSLNGPPGNQAISDFWAAAAQSDYRKLVEQFEQFQKEVGLNDWGLVLACHQFAGTIFPGKKAETTLFTWFLLNQLGYDVRVGYDKRGVFLLLPIREAVFQLSFLRSEERKFYLVSLDGPAPSETSALYTYPTRHPKATRDVSLGMRKLPALGIAQTERRLAFSYLGKDYSLSISINRSLIDFFSTYPQTELAVYFETPLSAQAFNSLTAQLSEILSGMSTVEGTNFLLRLVQVAFAYEKDDVQFGRERPLFAEETLFYPFSDCEDRSIFYALLVRHFLGLEVVGVDYPGHVATAVGLGADFPGDFLEFSQRRFVICDPTYINADMGMAMPRFRDSKPNVIILAKSFQEL
;
A
#
# COMPACT_ATOMS: atom_id res chain seq x y z
N MET A 1 84.09 -34.15 8.87
CA MET A 1 83.63 -34.16 10.29
C MET A 1 82.59 -33.06 10.48
N PRO A 2 81.52 -33.27 11.28
CA PRO A 2 80.19 -32.68 11.05
C PRO A 2 79.76 -31.61 12.09
N ARG A 3 78.55 -31.04 11.88
CA ARG A 3 77.64 -30.24 12.76
C ARG A 3 77.44 -28.81 12.24
N LYS A 4 76.24 -28.27 12.02
CA LYS A 4 74.94 -28.47 12.69
C LYS A 4 73.77 -28.25 11.71
N THR A 5 72.80 -29.15 11.77
CA THR A 5 71.41 -28.96 11.31
C THR A 5 70.54 -28.78 12.57
N ILE A 6 69.34 -28.21 12.41
CA ILE A 6 68.23 -28.03 13.38
C ILE A 6 68.06 -26.57 13.85
N ALA A 7 67.13 -25.86 13.21
CA ALA A 7 66.10 -25.02 13.86
C ALA A 7 65.28 -24.27 12.79
N PHE A 8 64.38 -24.95 12.07
CA PHE A 8 63.34 -24.28 11.27
C PHE A 8 62.11 -25.20 11.15
N LEU A 9 61.49 -25.52 12.29
CA LEU A 9 60.17 -26.19 12.32
C LEU A 9 59.29 -25.69 13.48
N GLY A 10 59.49 -24.44 13.92
CA GLY A 10 58.72 -23.84 15.02
C GLY A 10 57.84 -22.66 14.62
N LEU A 11 58.04 -22.04 13.45
CA LEU A 11 57.37 -20.77 13.11
C LEU A 11 56.18 -20.92 12.15
N PHE A 12 55.98 -22.08 11.53
CA PHE A 12 54.84 -22.31 10.62
C PHE A 12 53.58 -22.83 11.35
N LEU A 13 53.74 -23.43 12.53
CA LEU A 13 52.62 -23.92 13.35
C LEU A 13 51.95 -22.83 14.20
N VAL A 14 52.66 -21.75 14.53
CA VAL A 14 52.14 -20.63 15.36
C VAL A 14 51.26 -19.67 14.54
N GLY A 15 51.54 -19.49 13.24
CA GLY A 15 50.74 -18.62 12.36
C GLY A 15 49.39 -19.24 11.91
N LEU A 16 49.31 -20.57 11.85
CA LEU A 16 48.06 -21.31 11.56
C LEU A 16 47.15 -21.41 12.79
N SER A 17 47.72 -21.56 13.99
CA SER A 17 46.96 -21.64 15.23
C SER A 17 46.36 -20.29 15.68
N LEU A 18 47.02 -19.16 15.40
CA LEU A 18 46.47 -17.82 15.67
C LEU A 18 45.31 -17.42 14.73
N ARG A 19 45.28 -17.93 13.49
CA ARG A 19 44.15 -17.71 12.58
C ARG A 19 42.96 -18.60 12.90
N ALA A 20 43.22 -19.86 13.28
CA ALA A 20 42.18 -20.77 13.78
C ALA A 20 41.58 -20.24 15.09
N SER A 21 42.40 -19.80 16.05
CA SER A 21 41.90 -19.27 17.32
C SER A 21 41.10 -17.98 17.16
N ALA A 22 41.51 -17.07 16.26
CA ALA A 22 40.75 -15.84 16.00
C ALA A 22 39.41 -16.10 15.29
N GLN A 23 39.33 -17.14 14.46
CA GLN A 23 38.09 -17.56 13.81
C GLN A 23 37.17 -18.30 14.78
N ASP A 24 37.73 -19.16 15.64
CA ASP A 24 37.01 -19.83 16.73
C ASP A 24 36.48 -18.80 17.75
N ASP A 25 37.26 -17.76 18.09
CA ASP A 25 36.87 -16.66 18.98
C ASP A 25 35.75 -15.81 18.35
N PHE A 26 35.80 -15.55 17.04
CA PHE A 26 34.75 -14.82 16.32
C PHE A 26 33.45 -15.63 16.25
N GLU A 27 33.51 -16.92 15.92
CA GLU A 27 32.33 -17.79 15.90
C GLU A 27 31.75 -17.98 17.32
N ALA A 28 32.59 -18.11 18.35
CA ALA A 28 32.16 -18.16 19.74
C ALA A 28 31.51 -16.83 20.19
N TRP A 29 32.06 -15.69 19.76
CA TRP A 29 31.45 -14.37 19.99
C TRP A 29 30.10 -14.23 19.28
N LYS A 30 30.02 -14.62 18.00
CA LYS A 30 28.78 -14.61 17.21
C LYS A 30 27.70 -15.47 17.86
N LYS A 31 28.05 -16.70 18.26
CA LYS A 31 27.15 -17.63 18.97
C LYS A 31 26.70 -17.05 20.31
N ARG A 32 27.61 -16.44 21.09
CA ARG A 32 27.26 -15.79 22.36
C ARG A 32 26.29 -14.63 22.16
N ARG A 33 26.57 -13.76 21.18
CA ARG A 33 25.68 -12.65 20.84
C ARG A 33 24.32 -13.11 20.36
N GLN A 34 24.28 -14.18 19.57
CA GLN A 34 23.04 -14.80 19.13
C GLN A 34 22.25 -15.35 20.32
N GLN A 35 22.90 -16.04 21.25
CA GLN A 35 22.26 -16.55 22.48
C GLN A 35 21.75 -15.43 23.40
N GLU A 36 22.55 -14.39 23.64
CA GLU A 36 22.14 -13.21 24.42
C GLU A 36 20.91 -12.54 23.81
N TYR A 37 20.91 -12.38 22.48
CA TYR A 37 19.78 -11.83 21.75
C TYR A 37 18.53 -12.70 21.83
N GLN A 38 18.68 -14.03 21.77
CA GLN A 38 17.59 -14.98 21.95
C GLN A 38 16.99 -14.87 23.35
N ASN A 39 17.82 -14.98 24.39
CA ASN A 39 17.37 -14.91 25.78
C ASN A 39 16.63 -13.59 26.08
N PHE A 40 17.11 -12.47 25.52
CA PHE A 40 16.45 -11.18 25.67
C PHE A 40 15.06 -11.14 25.03
N ARG A 41 14.88 -11.76 23.86
CA ARG A 41 13.56 -11.84 23.19
C ARG A 41 12.62 -12.76 23.96
N ASP A 42 13.09 -13.93 24.36
CA ASP A 42 12.30 -14.91 25.10
C ASP A 42 11.80 -14.31 26.43
N GLU A 43 12.65 -13.55 27.12
CA GLU A 43 12.25 -12.85 28.35
C GLU A 43 11.16 -11.80 28.08
N ARG A 44 11.28 -11.04 26.99
CA ARG A 44 10.26 -10.05 26.63
C ARG A 44 8.93 -10.67 26.22
N ASP A 45 8.96 -11.77 25.46
CA ASP A 45 7.75 -12.51 25.08
C ASP A 45 7.09 -13.13 26.34
N ARG A 46 7.89 -13.59 27.31
CA ARG A 46 7.43 -14.09 28.62
C ARG A 46 6.78 -13.00 29.48
N GLU A 47 7.43 -11.84 29.60
CA GLU A 47 6.89 -10.68 30.32
C GLU A 47 5.57 -10.22 29.70
N PHE A 48 5.49 -10.20 28.37
CA PHE A 48 4.29 -9.80 27.68
C PHE A 48 3.15 -10.82 27.84
N ALA A 49 3.44 -12.12 27.83
CA ALA A 49 2.45 -13.15 28.17
C ALA A 49 1.88 -12.93 29.59
N GLU A 50 2.75 -12.74 30.59
CA GLU A 50 2.31 -12.47 31.97
C GLU A 50 1.50 -11.17 32.10
N PHE A 51 1.80 -10.16 31.30
CA PHE A 51 1.00 -8.95 31.20
C PHE A 51 -0.40 -9.24 30.63
N LEU A 52 -0.48 -9.96 29.51
CA LEU A 52 -1.73 -10.37 28.86
C LEU A 52 -2.59 -11.23 29.78
N LYS A 53 -2.01 -11.96 30.73
CA LYS A 53 -2.81 -12.72 31.70
C LYS A 53 -3.65 -11.84 32.62
N LYS A 54 -3.24 -10.60 32.88
CA LYS A 54 -3.78 -9.75 33.97
C LYS A 54 -4.42 -8.45 33.50
N HIS A 55 -3.91 -7.83 32.44
CA HIS A 55 -4.18 -6.42 32.14
C HIS A 55 -5.09 -6.24 30.93
N TRP A 56 -6.38 -6.44 31.13
CA TRP A 56 -7.40 -6.15 30.12
C TRP A 56 -8.48 -5.24 30.69
N GLU A 57 -8.93 -4.31 29.87
CA GLU A 57 -9.97 -3.35 30.22
C GLU A 57 -10.90 -3.14 29.02
N ALA A 58 -12.12 -2.68 29.30
CA ALA A 58 -13.10 -2.40 28.27
C ALA A 58 -12.80 -1.03 27.62
N PHE A 59 -12.61 -1.03 26.30
CA PHE A 59 -12.48 0.17 25.49
C PHE A 59 -13.76 0.41 24.70
N GLU A 60 -14.19 1.66 24.67
CA GLU A 60 -15.26 2.10 23.77
C GLU A 60 -14.81 1.98 22.32
N VAL A 61 -15.71 1.47 21.47
CA VAL A 61 -15.49 1.40 20.02
C VAL A 61 -16.30 2.50 19.35
N PHE A 62 -15.58 3.39 18.68
CA PHE A 62 -16.15 4.49 17.90
C PHE A 62 -16.46 4.01 16.49
N LYS A 63 -17.56 4.50 15.91
CA LYS A 63 -17.90 4.24 14.52
C LYS A 63 -16.93 4.97 13.59
N GLY A 64 -16.66 4.36 12.44
CA GLY A 64 -15.91 4.99 11.37
C GLY A 64 -16.60 6.25 10.85
N GLN A 65 -15.79 7.23 10.45
CA GLN A 65 -16.26 8.48 9.88
C GLN A 65 -16.44 8.32 8.37
N ALA A 66 -17.47 8.96 7.81
CA ALA A 66 -17.55 9.15 6.38
C ALA A 66 -16.48 10.17 5.95
N ARG A 67 -15.82 9.92 4.81
CA ARG A 67 -14.87 10.87 4.22
C ARG A 67 -15.58 12.17 3.84
N ASP A 68 -16.62 12.04 3.02
CA ASP A 68 -17.47 13.15 2.61
C ASP A 68 -18.83 13.10 3.29
N GLN A 69 -19.30 14.27 3.73
CA GLN A 69 -20.64 14.45 4.31
C GLN A 69 -21.63 14.98 3.28
N ILE A 70 -21.14 15.55 2.18
CA ILE A 70 -21.97 16.12 1.12
C ILE A 70 -22.19 15.04 0.05
N PRO A 71 -23.43 14.73 -0.31
CA PRO A 71 -23.71 13.75 -1.36
C PRO A 71 -23.13 14.18 -2.71
N LYS A 72 -22.55 13.22 -3.44
CA LYS A 72 -22.10 13.41 -4.81
C LYS A 72 -23.29 13.73 -5.74
N PRO A 73 -23.11 14.59 -6.76
CA PRO A 73 -24.17 14.91 -7.70
C PRO A 73 -24.59 13.67 -8.53
N ALA A 74 -25.84 13.62 -8.99
CA ALA A 74 -26.30 12.49 -9.82
C ALA A 74 -25.74 12.52 -11.26
N THR A 75 -25.38 13.70 -11.75
CA THR A 75 -24.71 13.92 -13.03
C THR A 75 -23.68 15.02 -12.89
N PHE A 76 -22.61 14.93 -13.66
CA PHE A 76 -21.62 16.00 -13.72
C PHE A 76 -22.06 17.14 -14.63
N PRO A 77 -21.65 18.39 -14.32
CA PRO A 77 -21.95 19.52 -15.17
C PRO A 77 -21.20 19.43 -16.50
N VAL A 78 -21.80 20.00 -17.53
CA VAL A 78 -21.19 20.19 -18.85
C VAL A 78 -20.84 21.66 -19.00
N ALA A 79 -19.62 21.95 -19.41
CA ALA A 79 -19.15 23.31 -19.68
C ALA A 79 -19.98 23.91 -20.81
N PRO A 80 -20.35 25.20 -20.70
CA PRO A 80 -21.10 25.87 -21.75
C PRO A 80 -20.25 25.99 -23.01
N ASP A 81 -20.90 26.01 -24.19
CA ASP A 81 -20.27 26.38 -25.45
C ASP A 81 -19.92 27.88 -25.45
N GLN A 82 -18.86 28.22 -24.74
CA GLN A 82 -18.27 29.55 -24.67
C GLN A 82 -16.84 29.50 -25.18
N PRO A 83 -16.29 30.63 -25.67
CA PRO A 83 -14.89 30.66 -26.07
C PRO A 83 -14.00 30.25 -24.90
N SER A 84 -13.08 29.32 -25.16
CA SER A 84 -12.11 28.84 -24.18
C SER A 84 -11.40 30.03 -23.52
N PRO A 85 -11.11 29.99 -22.20
CA PRO A 85 -10.26 30.99 -21.54
C PRO A 85 -8.88 31.14 -22.22
N LEU A 86 -8.51 30.16 -23.03
CA LEU A 86 -7.27 30.07 -23.79
C LEU A 86 -7.37 30.75 -25.18
N GLN A 87 -8.50 31.36 -25.54
CA GLN A 87 -8.66 31.99 -26.84
C GLN A 87 -7.62 33.12 -27.04
N GLY A 88 -6.73 32.94 -28.02
CA GLY A 88 -5.66 33.89 -28.32
C GLY A 88 -4.45 33.79 -27.38
N TYR A 89 -4.48 32.87 -26.39
CA TYR A 89 -3.31 32.58 -25.57
C TYR A 89 -2.25 31.87 -26.41
N GLN A 90 -1.04 32.43 -26.44
CA GLN A 90 0.12 31.78 -27.03
C GLN A 90 0.87 31.07 -25.93
N ASP A 91 0.88 29.74 -25.99
CA ASP A 91 1.61 28.92 -25.04
C ASP A 91 3.12 29.17 -25.16
N PRO A 92 3.76 29.79 -24.15
CA PRO A 92 5.20 30.05 -24.19
C PRO A 92 6.02 28.77 -23.96
N SER A 93 5.37 27.66 -23.57
CA SER A 93 6.04 26.38 -23.43
C SER A 93 6.49 25.83 -24.78
N GLY A 94 7.59 25.06 -24.75
CA GLY A 94 8.05 24.34 -25.92
C GLY A 94 7.11 23.21 -26.33
N ARG A 95 7.50 22.47 -27.37
CA ARG A 95 6.81 21.23 -27.73
C ARG A 95 7.11 20.15 -26.68
N ILE A 96 6.07 19.42 -26.27
CA ILE A 96 6.20 18.29 -25.37
C ILE A 96 7.08 17.24 -26.05
N SER A 97 7.99 16.67 -25.28
CA SER A 97 8.73 15.46 -25.62
C SER A 97 8.32 14.39 -24.62
N PRO A 98 7.23 13.64 -24.87
CA PRO A 98 6.74 12.64 -23.94
C PRO A 98 7.82 11.58 -23.69
N PRO A 99 7.80 10.89 -22.54
CA PRO A 99 8.71 9.78 -22.31
C PRO A 99 8.56 8.73 -23.42
N THR A 100 9.63 8.55 -24.20
CA THR A 100 9.77 7.52 -25.23
C THR A 100 10.51 6.28 -24.69
N GLY A 101 10.82 6.26 -23.39
CA GLY A 101 11.85 5.43 -22.78
C GLY A 101 11.39 4.09 -22.20
N GLU A 102 12.29 3.10 -22.35
CA GLU A 102 12.37 1.76 -21.76
C GLU A 102 11.12 1.24 -21.05
N MET A 103 10.38 0.39 -21.75
CA MET A 103 9.32 -0.43 -21.16
C MET A 103 9.89 -1.17 -19.95
N THR A 104 9.23 -1.04 -18.80
CA THR A 104 9.64 -1.76 -17.60
C THR A 104 9.48 -3.26 -17.84
N GLU A 105 10.55 -4.03 -17.64
CA GLU A 105 10.51 -5.49 -17.76
C GLU A 105 9.60 -6.07 -16.68
N ILE A 106 8.67 -6.93 -17.09
CA ILE A 106 7.73 -7.60 -16.20
C ILE A 106 8.31 -8.99 -15.88
N ARG A 107 8.79 -9.18 -14.65
CA ARG A 107 9.29 -10.49 -14.17
C ARG A 107 8.35 -11.07 -13.11
N PRO A 108 8.09 -12.39 -13.12
CA PRO A 108 7.35 -13.03 -12.05
C PRO A 108 8.09 -12.92 -10.71
N PRO A 109 7.42 -12.54 -9.62
CA PRO A 109 8.02 -12.40 -8.28
C PRO A 109 8.39 -13.75 -7.64
N GLU A 110 7.76 -14.85 -8.07
CA GLU A 110 7.93 -16.17 -7.45
C GLU A 110 9.36 -16.69 -7.57
N GLU A 111 10.05 -16.37 -8.67
CA GLU A 111 11.40 -16.86 -8.92
C GLU A 111 12.42 -16.31 -7.92
N SER A 112 12.36 -15.02 -7.59
CA SER A 112 13.29 -14.40 -6.63
C SER A 112 13.05 -14.84 -5.19
N VAL A 113 11.79 -15.05 -4.82
CA VAL A 113 11.42 -15.53 -3.47
C VAL A 113 11.88 -16.98 -3.27
N LYS A 114 11.71 -17.83 -4.29
CA LYS A 114 12.01 -19.27 -4.21
C LYS A 114 13.49 -19.54 -3.87
N GLU A 115 14.42 -18.76 -4.43
CA GLU A 115 15.85 -18.95 -4.18
C GLU A 115 16.19 -18.79 -2.69
N PHE A 116 15.72 -17.72 -2.04
CA PHE A 116 15.97 -17.50 -0.61
C PHE A 116 15.27 -18.53 0.27
N PHE A 117 14.05 -18.92 -0.08
CA PHE A 117 13.21 -19.77 0.77
C PHE A 117 13.73 -21.21 0.84
N SER A 118 14.44 -21.66 -0.19
CA SER A 118 15.11 -22.98 -0.22
C SER A 118 16.10 -23.20 0.94
N LEU A 119 16.62 -22.12 1.53
CA LEU A 119 17.55 -22.19 2.68
C LEU A 119 16.91 -22.74 3.97
N PHE A 120 15.58 -22.83 4.03
CA PHE A 120 14.84 -23.24 5.22
C PHE A 120 14.23 -24.64 5.14
N GLU A 121 14.48 -25.38 4.05
CA GLU A 121 13.84 -26.67 3.73
C GLU A 121 14.13 -27.80 4.71
N GLU A 122 15.38 -27.99 5.12
CA GLU A 122 15.83 -29.23 5.77
C GLU A 122 15.25 -29.47 7.18
N GLU A 123 14.75 -28.44 7.86
CA GLU A 123 14.30 -28.50 9.27
C GLU A 123 12.83 -28.08 9.49
N ASN A 124 12.07 -27.81 8.43
CA ASN A 124 10.75 -27.19 8.55
C ASN A 124 9.67 -27.83 7.66
N VAL A 125 8.41 -27.56 7.98
CA VAL A 125 7.25 -28.00 7.22
C VAL A 125 6.96 -27.00 6.10
N PRO A 126 6.93 -27.41 4.82
CA PRO A 126 6.53 -26.54 3.72
C PRO A 126 5.05 -26.18 3.85
N THR A 127 4.74 -24.91 3.68
CA THR A 127 3.39 -24.34 3.80
C THR A 127 3.17 -23.38 2.63
N GLN A 128 2.31 -23.79 1.71
CA GLN A 128 2.02 -23.02 0.51
C GLN A 128 0.90 -22.01 0.76
N ILE A 129 1.11 -20.77 0.32
CA ILE A 129 0.06 -19.75 0.24
C ILE A 129 -0.18 -19.37 -1.23
N ALA A 130 -1.45 -19.26 -1.60
CA ALA A 130 -1.86 -18.55 -2.80
C ALA A 130 -2.13 -17.10 -2.40
N PHE A 131 -1.40 -16.15 -2.99
CA PHE A 131 -1.42 -14.73 -2.66
C PHE A 131 -1.43 -13.89 -3.94
N PHE A 132 -2.61 -13.38 -4.30
CA PHE A 132 -2.87 -12.59 -5.51
C PHE A 132 -2.27 -13.21 -6.77
N GLU A 133 -2.75 -14.40 -7.12
CA GLU A 133 -2.31 -15.24 -8.27
C GLU A 133 -0.86 -15.72 -8.21
N GLY A 134 -0.10 -15.36 -7.16
CA GLY A 134 1.21 -15.93 -6.86
C GLY A 134 1.14 -17.12 -5.91
N ASN A 135 2.01 -18.11 -6.07
CA ASN A 135 2.16 -19.26 -5.19
C ASN A 135 3.50 -19.25 -4.48
N TYR A 136 3.50 -19.14 -3.16
CA TYR A 136 4.71 -19.02 -2.35
C TYR A 136 4.76 -20.12 -1.29
N THR A 137 5.91 -20.77 -1.12
CA THR A 137 6.10 -21.86 -0.16
C THR A 137 6.97 -21.42 1.00
N PHE A 138 6.34 -21.07 2.11
CA PHE A 138 7.03 -20.77 3.37
C PHE A 138 7.40 -22.05 4.11
N PHE A 139 8.38 -21.96 4.99
CA PHE A 139 8.88 -23.06 5.80
C PHE A 139 8.67 -22.74 7.27
N ARG A 140 7.80 -23.50 7.93
CA ARG A 140 7.40 -23.24 9.32
C ARG A 140 7.84 -24.36 10.26
N PRO A 141 8.02 -24.09 11.56
CA PRO A 141 8.23 -25.16 12.52
C PRO A 141 6.95 -25.99 12.69
N GLY A 142 7.13 -27.31 12.84
CA GLY A 142 6.01 -28.25 13.04
C GLY A 142 5.22 -28.01 14.32
N SER A 143 5.86 -27.43 15.35
CA SER A 143 5.20 -27.09 16.62
C SER A 143 4.06 -26.08 16.49
N LEU A 144 3.96 -25.35 15.37
CA LEU A 144 2.82 -24.47 15.12
C LEU A 144 1.50 -25.22 14.91
N ASP A 145 1.53 -26.50 14.52
CA ASP A 145 0.32 -27.33 14.37
C ASP A 145 -0.36 -27.64 15.71
N GLU A 146 0.39 -27.53 16.80
CA GLU A 146 -0.09 -27.78 18.16
C GLU A 146 -0.75 -26.54 18.78
N LEU A 147 -0.61 -25.37 18.13
CA LEU A 147 -1.24 -24.15 18.61
C LEU A 147 -2.76 -24.25 18.50
N SER A 148 -3.45 -23.94 19.58
CA SER A 148 -4.91 -23.89 19.61
C SER A 148 -5.35 -22.93 20.70
N LEU A 149 -6.49 -22.28 20.49
CA LEU A 149 -7.12 -21.53 21.55
C LEU A 149 -7.88 -22.49 22.47
N ASN A 150 -7.56 -22.49 23.77
CA ASN A 150 -8.21 -23.35 24.75
C ASN A 150 -9.42 -22.64 25.37
N GLY A 151 -10.62 -22.97 24.90
CA GLY A 151 -11.87 -22.37 25.37
C GLY A 151 -12.23 -21.05 24.67
N PRO A 152 -13.23 -20.30 25.18
CA PRO A 152 -13.61 -19.03 24.58
C PRO A 152 -12.50 -17.97 24.73
N PRO A 153 -12.43 -16.97 23.83
CA PRO A 153 -11.50 -15.86 23.96
C PRO A 153 -11.57 -15.17 25.32
N GLY A 154 -10.40 -14.96 25.93
CA GLY A 154 -10.24 -14.31 27.22
C GLY A 154 -8.77 -14.15 27.59
N ASN A 155 -8.48 -13.33 28.60
CA ASN A 155 -7.11 -12.98 29.02
C ASN A 155 -6.17 -14.19 29.09
N GLN A 156 -6.61 -15.24 29.82
CA GLN A 156 -5.82 -16.46 30.02
C GLN A 156 -5.58 -17.21 28.70
N ALA A 157 -6.63 -17.45 27.91
CA ALA A 157 -6.54 -18.18 26.66
C ALA A 157 -5.64 -17.46 25.62
N ILE A 158 -5.75 -16.13 25.54
CA ILE A 158 -4.92 -15.30 24.64
C ILE A 158 -3.46 -15.25 25.12
N SER A 159 -3.24 -15.11 26.42
CA SER A 159 -1.91 -15.19 27.03
C SER A 159 -1.24 -16.54 26.75
N ASP A 160 -1.96 -17.64 26.93
CA ASP A 160 -1.44 -18.99 26.71
C ASP A 160 -1.13 -19.23 25.24
N PHE A 161 -1.98 -18.73 24.33
CA PHE A 161 -1.71 -18.78 22.90
C PHE A 161 -0.43 -18.03 22.54
N TRP A 162 -0.24 -16.80 23.06
CA TRP A 162 0.99 -16.03 22.85
C TRP A 162 2.22 -16.78 23.37
N ALA A 163 2.15 -17.30 24.60
CA ALA A 163 3.26 -18.02 25.21
C ALA A 163 3.64 -19.28 24.41
N ALA A 164 2.66 -20.03 23.90
CA ALA A 164 2.89 -21.19 23.06
C ALA A 164 3.50 -20.80 21.70
N ALA A 165 3.00 -19.73 21.06
CA ALA A 165 3.57 -19.22 19.82
C ALA A 165 5.02 -18.74 20.01
N ALA A 166 5.31 -18.05 21.13
CA ALA A 166 6.65 -17.57 21.47
C ALA A 166 7.66 -18.71 21.75
N GLN A 167 7.19 -19.87 22.19
CA GLN A 167 8.03 -21.06 22.39
C GLN A 167 8.33 -21.82 21.10
N SER A 168 7.65 -21.52 19.99
CA SER A 168 7.94 -22.13 18.69
C SER A 168 9.22 -21.55 18.07
N ASP A 169 9.80 -22.21 17.07
CA ASP A 169 10.94 -21.67 16.32
C ASP A 169 10.50 -20.67 15.22
N TYR A 170 9.60 -19.75 15.58
CA TYR A 170 8.96 -18.80 14.66
C TYR A 170 9.94 -17.84 13.97
N ARG A 171 11.19 -17.75 14.43
CA ARG A 171 12.16 -16.74 14.00
C ARG A 171 12.50 -16.87 12.52
N LYS A 172 12.73 -18.10 12.04
CA LYS A 172 12.95 -18.39 10.62
C LYS A 172 11.76 -17.97 9.77
N LEU A 173 10.55 -18.05 10.31
CA LEU A 173 9.33 -17.61 9.63
C LEU A 173 9.26 -16.08 9.55
N VAL A 174 9.64 -15.36 10.61
CA VAL A 174 9.74 -13.88 10.59
C VAL A 174 10.75 -13.42 9.54
N GLU A 175 11.92 -14.04 9.47
CA GLU A 175 12.94 -13.75 8.44
C GLU A 175 12.43 -13.97 7.02
N GLN A 176 11.64 -15.04 6.81
CA GLN A 176 10.98 -15.28 5.52
C GLN A 176 9.97 -14.18 5.18
N PHE A 177 9.16 -13.70 6.14
CA PHE A 177 8.22 -12.60 5.89
C PHE A 177 8.92 -11.26 5.59
N GLU A 178 10.02 -10.95 6.29
CA GLU A 178 10.82 -9.76 6.01
C GLU A 178 11.41 -9.81 4.59
N GLN A 179 11.94 -10.97 4.19
CA GLN A 179 12.44 -11.16 2.83
C GLN A 179 11.31 -11.16 1.79
N PHE A 180 10.16 -11.78 2.08
CA PHE A 180 9.00 -11.76 1.21
C PHE A 180 8.52 -10.33 0.94
N GLN A 181 8.38 -9.53 2.01
CA GLN A 181 8.02 -8.12 1.90
C GLN A 181 8.98 -7.37 0.96
N LYS A 182 10.28 -7.61 1.09
CA LYS A 182 11.33 -6.96 0.31
C LYS A 182 11.31 -7.39 -1.17
N GLU A 183 11.32 -8.68 -1.45
CA GLU A 183 11.42 -9.22 -2.82
C GLU A 183 10.16 -8.96 -3.64
N VAL A 184 8.99 -9.11 -3.02
CA VAL A 184 7.70 -8.81 -3.67
C VAL A 184 7.43 -7.30 -3.69
N GLY A 185 8.08 -6.52 -2.81
CA GLY A 185 7.85 -5.08 -2.70
C GLY A 185 6.51 -4.74 -2.06
N LEU A 186 6.06 -5.55 -1.08
CA LEU A 186 4.83 -5.29 -0.33
C LEU A 186 5.01 -4.08 0.58
N ASN A 187 4.00 -3.20 0.58
CA ASN A 187 3.87 -2.24 1.67
C ASN A 187 3.34 -2.93 2.95
N ASP A 188 3.15 -2.16 4.03
CA ASP A 188 2.74 -2.74 5.31
C ASP A 188 1.36 -3.40 5.23
N TRP A 189 0.42 -2.84 4.46
CA TRP A 189 -0.90 -3.46 4.23
C TRP A 189 -0.79 -4.82 3.54
N GLY A 190 0.02 -4.91 2.48
CA GLY A 190 0.31 -6.19 1.81
C GLY A 190 0.94 -7.22 2.74
N LEU A 191 1.83 -6.81 3.64
CA LEU A 191 2.40 -7.69 4.65
C LEU A 191 1.35 -8.19 5.66
N VAL A 192 0.44 -7.32 6.11
CA VAL A 192 -0.68 -7.71 6.98
C VAL A 192 -1.53 -8.81 6.33
N LEU A 193 -1.88 -8.64 5.05
CA LEU A 193 -2.64 -9.64 4.30
C LEU A 193 -1.85 -10.95 4.14
N ALA A 194 -0.56 -10.88 3.84
CA ALA A 194 0.28 -12.07 3.67
C ALA A 194 0.40 -12.87 4.98
N CYS A 195 0.63 -12.20 6.11
CA CYS A 195 0.65 -12.86 7.42
C CYS A 195 -0.69 -13.52 7.75
N HIS A 196 -1.81 -12.86 7.41
CA HIS A 196 -3.14 -13.41 7.65
C HIS A 196 -3.46 -14.62 6.77
N GLN A 197 -3.17 -14.53 5.47
CA GLN A 197 -3.34 -15.61 4.52
C GLN A 197 -2.54 -16.84 4.97
N PHE A 198 -1.29 -16.63 5.38
CA PHE A 198 -0.44 -17.70 5.92
C PHE A 198 -1.02 -18.30 7.21
N ALA A 199 -1.44 -17.47 8.18
CA ALA A 199 -2.08 -17.95 9.40
C ALA A 199 -3.32 -18.81 9.09
N GLY A 200 -4.12 -18.44 8.08
CA GLY A 200 -5.29 -19.18 7.64
C GLY A 200 -4.98 -20.59 7.12
N THR A 201 -3.78 -20.80 6.57
CA THR A 201 -3.33 -22.14 6.15
C THR A 201 -3.00 -23.07 7.31
N ILE A 202 -2.51 -22.51 8.43
CA ILE A 202 -2.22 -23.28 9.66
C ILE A 202 -3.51 -23.55 10.44
N PHE A 203 -4.45 -22.61 10.43
CA PHE A 203 -5.66 -22.65 11.23
C PHE A 203 -6.95 -22.67 10.36
N PRO A 204 -7.14 -23.67 9.49
CA PRO A 204 -8.27 -23.70 8.56
C PRO A 204 -9.61 -23.72 9.31
N GLY A 205 -10.47 -22.74 9.01
CA GLY A 205 -11.78 -22.57 9.65
C GLY A 205 -11.75 -22.02 11.08
N LYS A 206 -10.56 -21.79 11.66
CA LYS A 206 -10.35 -21.34 13.04
C LYS A 206 -10.00 -19.85 13.10
N LYS A 207 -11.01 -18.99 12.91
CA LYS A 207 -10.84 -17.52 12.79
C LYS A 207 -10.12 -16.85 13.95
N ALA A 208 -10.34 -17.31 15.19
CA ALA A 208 -9.71 -16.73 16.37
C ALA A 208 -8.21 -17.00 16.37
N GLU A 209 -7.80 -18.25 16.16
CA GLU A 209 -6.40 -18.66 16.05
C GLU A 209 -5.70 -18.00 14.86
N THR A 210 -6.36 -17.92 13.70
CA THR A 210 -5.85 -17.16 12.54
C THR A 210 -5.55 -15.71 12.93
N THR A 211 -6.49 -15.04 13.60
CA THR A 211 -6.33 -13.64 14.03
C THR A 211 -5.22 -13.49 15.06
N LEU A 212 -5.16 -14.37 16.06
CA LEU A 212 -4.15 -14.34 17.11
C LEU A 212 -2.75 -14.60 16.55
N PHE A 213 -2.60 -15.53 15.60
CA PHE A 213 -1.31 -15.79 14.98
C PHE A 213 -0.88 -14.68 14.02
N THR A 214 -1.84 -14.08 13.30
CA THR A 214 -1.59 -12.85 12.51
C THR A 214 -1.04 -11.74 13.40
N TRP A 215 -1.69 -11.49 14.54
CA TRP A 215 -1.26 -10.51 15.54
C TRP A 215 0.13 -10.82 16.10
N PHE A 216 0.41 -12.09 16.43
CA PHE A 216 1.71 -12.53 16.90
C PHE A 216 2.81 -12.24 15.86
N LEU A 217 2.62 -12.67 14.60
CA LEU A 217 3.58 -12.44 13.52
C LEU A 217 3.85 -10.94 13.32
N LEU A 218 2.80 -10.11 13.27
CA LEU A 218 2.95 -8.67 13.08
C LEU A 218 3.70 -7.99 14.24
N ASN A 219 3.48 -8.42 15.48
CA ASN A 219 4.27 -7.94 16.62
C ASN A 219 5.74 -8.36 16.53
N GLN A 220 5.99 -9.58 16.07
CA GLN A 220 7.36 -10.08 15.86
C GLN A 220 8.03 -9.40 14.66
N LEU A 221 7.27 -8.92 13.68
CA LEU A 221 7.70 -8.04 12.59
C LEU A 221 7.83 -6.57 13.06
N GLY A 222 7.47 -6.26 14.30
CA GLY A 222 7.69 -4.94 14.91
C GLY A 222 6.56 -3.92 14.74
N TYR A 223 5.36 -4.35 14.35
CA TYR A 223 4.17 -3.50 14.30
C TYR A 223 3.39 -3.57 15.62
N ASP A 224 2.97 -2.43 16.18
CA ASP A 224 2.16 -2.30 17.41
C ASP A 224 0.71 -2.73 17.19
N VAL A 225 0.52 -3.92 16.62
CA VAL A 225 -0.80 -4.49 16.40
C VAL A 225 -1.31 -5.07 17.70
N ARG A 226 -2.60 -4.89 17.96
CA ARG A 226 -3.27 -5.44 19.15
C ARG A 226 -4.37 -6.39 18.76
N VAL A 227 -4.88 -7.08 19.77
CA VAL A 227 -6.14 -7.83 19.67
C VAL A 227 -7.11 -7.34 20.71
N GLY A 228 -8.38 -7.29 20.32
CA GLY A 228 -9.49 -7.11 21.23
C GLY A 228 -10.42 -8.32 21.14
N TYR A 229 -11.17 -8.61 22.20
CA TYR A 229 -12.15 -9.69 22.16
C TYR A 229 -13.47 -9.30 22.82
N ASP A 230 -14.51 -10.01 22.42
CA ASP A 230 -15.81 -10.03 23.10
C ASP A 230 -16.52 -11.38 22.88
N LYS A 231 -17.82 -11.45 23.15
CA LYS A 231 -18.65 -12.66 22.96
C LYS A 231 -18.71 -13.19 21.52
N ARG A 232 -18.34 -12.39 20.51
CA ARG A 232 -18.36 -12.75 19.09
C ARG A 232 -17.03 -13.32 18.61
N GLY A 233 -15.93 -13.02 19.29
CA GLY A 233 -14.62 -13.55 18.93
C GLY A 233 -13.46 -12.62 19.26
N VAL A 234 -12.35 -12.82 18.54
CA VAL A 234 -11.14 -12.00 18.58
C VAL A 234 -11.09 -11.11 17.34
N PHE A 235 -10.66 -9.86 17.51
CA PHE A 235 -10.56 -8.86 16.46
C PHE A 235 -9.15 -8.29 16.41
N LEU A 236 -8.65 -8.10 15.18
CA LEU A 236 -7.37 -7.46 14.93
C LEU A 236 -7.52 -5.93 15.01
N LEU A 237 -6.58 -5.29 15.70
CA LEU A 237 -6.57 -3.86 15.94
C LEU A 237 -5.28 -3.28 15.37
N LEU A 238 -5.37 -2.57 14.24
CA LEU A 238 -4.21 -1.99 13.57
C LEU A 238 -4.10 -0.50 13.90
N PRO A 239 -2.96 -0.03 14.45
CA PRO A 239 -2.63 1.39 14.38
C PRO A 239 -2.21 1.71 12.94
N ILE A 240 -2.97 2.57 12.28
CA ILE A 240 -2.70 2.99 10.90
C ILE A 240 -2.31 4.46 10.91
N ARG A 241 -1.21 4.79 10.22
CA ARG A 241 -0.65 6.15 10.17
C ARG A 241 -1.57 7.12 9.45
N GLU A 242 -2.09 6.71 8.30
CA GLU A 242 -2.99 7.49 7.47
C GLU A 242 -4.41 7.52 8.07
N ALA A 243 -5.19 8.54 7.73
CA ALA A 243 -6.59 8.60 8.14
C ALA A 243 -7.40 7.49 7.46
N VAL A 244 -8.09 6.67 8.24
CA VAL A 244 -8.97 5.60 7.73
C VAL A 244 -10.43 5.93 8.02
N PHE A 245 -11.26 5.76 7.00
CA PHE A 245 -12.68 6.04 6.99
C PHE A 245 -13.50 4.74 7.02
N GLN A 246 -14.78 4.84 7.42
CA GLN A 246 -15.76 3.74 7.54
C GLN A 246 -15.44 2.63 8.56
N LEU A 247 -14.16 2.40 8.90
CA LEU A 247 -13.79 1.41 9.91
C LEU A 247 -14.00 1.94 11.32
N SER A 248 -14.63 1.11 12.15
CA SER A 248 -14.70 1.34 13.59
C SER A 248 -13.29 1.33 14.19
N PHE A 249 -13.08 2.10 15.25
CA PHE A 249 -11.78 2.21 15.90
C PHE A 249 -11.91 2.41 17.40
N LEU A 250 -10.85 2.10 18.13
CA LEU A 250 -10.69 2.48 19.52
C LEU A 250 -9.55 3.48 19.67
N ARG A 251 -9.57 4.24 20.76
CA ARG A 251 -8.52 5.18 21.12
C ARG A 251 -7.73 4.63 22.29
N SER A 252 -6.42 4.57 22.14
CA SER A 252 -5.48 4.29 23.23
C SER A 252 -4.41 5.37 23.16
N GLU A 253 -4.28 6.14 24.24
CA GLU A 253 -3.47 7.37 24.25
C GLU A 253 -3.97 8.36 23.17
N GLU A 254 -3.08 8.88 22.32
CA GLU A 254 -3.41 9.76 21.20
C GLU A 254 -3.54 9.01 19.85
N ARG A 255 -3.50 7.67 19.87
CA ARG A 255 -3.52 6.82 18.67
C ARG A 255 -4.87 6.15 18.45
N LYS A 256 -5.24 6.01 17.17
CA LYS A 256 -6.40 5.22 16.74
C LYS A 256 -5.95 3.81 16.38
N PHE A 257 -6.68 2.82 16.88
CA PHE A 257 -6.52 1.42 16.50
C PHE A 257 -7.79 0.98 15.78
N TYR A 258 -7.68 0.74 14.48
CA TYR A 258 -8.81 0.39 13.62
C TYR A 258 -9.12 -1.10 13.74
N LEU A 259 -10.41 -1.42 13.89
CA LEU A 259 -10.91 -2.78 13.87
C LEU A 259 -10.94 -3.23 12.40
N VAL A 260 -10.03 -4.13 12.05
CA VAL A 260 -9.90 -4.64 10.69
C VAL A 260 -10.39 -6.08 10.63
N SER A 261 -11.15 -6.40 9.57
CA SER A 261 -11.52 -7.76 9.21
C SER A 261 -10.88 -8.07 7.87
N LEU A 262 -10.09 -9.14 7.83
CA LEU A 262 -9.33 -9.55 6.64
C LEU A 262 -10.03 -10.66 5.84
N ASP A 263 -11.05 -11.30 6.43
CA ASP A 263 -11.85 -12.38 5.83
C ASP A 263 -13.28 -11.94 5.43
N GLY A 264 -13.57 -10.63 5.42
CA GLY A 264 -14.92 -10.13 5.16
C GLY A 264 -15.21 -8.77 5.79
N PRO A 265 -16.48 -8.32 5.81
CA PRO A 265 -16.84 -6.99 6.29
C PRO A 265 -16.47 -6.80 7.76
N ALA A 266 -15.98 -5.60 8.09
CA ALA A 266 -15.66 -5.25 9.46
C ALA A 266 -16.93 -5.30 10.35
N PRO A 267 -16.81 -5.71 11.62
CA PRO A 267 -17.95 -5.73 12.53
C PRO A 267 -18.50 -4.32 12.74
N SER A 268 -19.75 -4.08 12.32
CA SER A 268 -20.39 -2.76 12.38
C SER A 268 -21.15 -2.48 13.69
N GLU A 269 -21.36 -3.51 14.54
CA GLU A 269 -22.25 -3.43 15.72
C GLU A 269 -21.53 -3.49 17.08
N THR A 270 -20.22 -3.27 17.11
CA THR A 270 -19.46 -3.29 18.37
C THR A 270 -19.52 -1.95 19.08
N SER A 271 -20.05 -1.90 20.31
CA SER A 271 -19.99 -0.70 21.17
C SER A 271 -18.76 -0.68 22.09
N ALA A 272 -18.21 -1.85 22.44
CA ALA A 272 -17.00 -1.96 23.26
C ALA A 272 -16.26 -3.28 22.99
N LEU A 273 -14.94 -3.30 23.24
CA LEU A 273 -14.08 -4.48 23.22
C LEU A 273 -13.22 -4.53 24.47
N TYR A 274 -12.91 -5.73 24.97
CA TYR A 274 -11.83 -5.89 25.94
C TYR A 274 -10.50 -5.91 25.19
N THR A 275 -9.58 -5.01 25.52
CA THR A 275 -8.21 -4.97 25.01
C THR A 275 -7.26 -4.45 26.08
N TYR A 276 -6.03 -4.11 25.71
CA TYR A 276 -4.97 -3.70 26.64
C TYR A 276 -4.21 -2.46 26.12
N PRO A 277 -3.71 -1.60 27.02
CA PRO A 277 -3.10 -0.32 26.63
C PRO A 277 -1.60 -0.42 26.27
N THR A 278 -0.93 -1.51 26.65
CA THR A 278 0.54 -1.63 26.56
C THR A 278 0.98 -2.33 25.27
N ARG A 279 1.98 -1.77 24.59
CA ARG A 279 2.60 -2.36 23.40
C ARG A 279 3.61 -3.46 23.77
N HIS A 280 3.82 -4.42 22.88
CA HIS A 280 4.98 -5.31 22.96
C HIS A 280 6.28 -4.50 22.76
N PRO A 281 7.38 -4.71 23.51
CA PRO A 281 8.52 -3.77 23.43
C PRO A 281 9.31 -3.77 22.10
N LYS A 282 9.03 -4.70 21.16
CA LYS A 282 9.61 -4.75 19.79
C LYS A 282 8.70 -4.01 18.82
N ALA A 283 7.42 -3.91 19.17
CA ALA A 283 6.35 -3.48 18.32
C ALA A 283 6.20 -1.95 18.44
N THR A 284 7.00 -1.22 17.67
CA THR A 284 7.07 0.25 17.73
C THR A 284 6.55 0.93 16.47
N ARG A 285 6.21 0.17 15.43
CA ARG A 285 5.77 0.71 14.14
C ARG A 285 4.25 0.69 14.03
N ASP A 286 3.70 1.76 13.47
CA ASP A 286 2.33 1.77 12.96
C ASP A 286 2.33 1.24 11.51
N VAL A 287 1.19 0.72 11.05
CA VAL A 287 0.97 0.27 9.68
C VAL A 287 0.80 1.48 8.76
N SER A 288 1.50 1.50 7.63
CA SER A 288 1.30 2.48 6.57
C SER A 288 0.51 1.90 5.40
N LEU A 289 -0.51 2.63 4.97
CA LEU A 289 -1.29 2.36 3.75
C LEU A 289 -0.65 2.96 2.50
N GLY A 290 0.33 3.87 2.65
CA GLY A 290 1.05 4.47 1.53
C GLY A 290 1.63 3.43 0.58
N MET A 291 1.49 3.69 -0.74
CA MET A 291 1.95 2.78 -1.79
C MET A 291 2.62 3.54 -2.93
N ARG A 292 3.87 3.97 -2.71
CA ARG A 292 4.66 4.68 -3.73
C ARG A 292 5.32 3.76 -4.74
N LYS A 293 5.36 2.46 -4.44
CA LYS A 293 5.82 1.39 -5.31
C LYS A 293 4.80 0.26 -5.20
N LEU A 294 4.39 -0.28 -6.35
CA LEU A 294 3.46 -1.41 -6.39
C LEU A 294 4.17 -2.71 -6.06
N PRO A 295 3.49 -3.65 -5.38
CA PRO A 295 4.01 -5.00 -5.25
C PRO A 295 4.03 -5.71 -6.60
N ALA A 296 5.09 -6.49 -6.83
CA ALA A 296 5.14 -7.43 -7.95
C ALA A 296 4.28 -8.64 -7.59
N LEU A 297 3.01 -8.64 -7.97
CA LEU A 297 2.07 -9.75 -7.76
C LEU A 297 1.99 -10.67 -9.00
N GLY A 298 1.16 -11.72 -8.95
CA GLY A 298 0.92 -12.57 -10.11
C GLY A 298 0.48 -11.76 -11.34
N ILE A 299 0.81 -12.22 -12.54
CA ILE A 299 0.62 -11.46 -13.79
C ILE A 299 -0.67 -11.91 -14.49
N ALA A 300 -1.80 -11.81 -13.80
CA ALA A 300 -3.10 -12.05 -14.42
C ALA A 300 -3.46 -10.83 -15.27
N GLN A 301 -3.50 -10.98 -16.59
CA GLN A 301 -3.74 -9.87 -17.51
C GLN A 301 -5.20 -9.79 -17.96
N THR A 302 -5.72 -8.58 -18.05
CA THR A 302 -6.93 -8.27 -18.80
C THR A 302 -6.71 -7.03 -19.68
N GLU A 303 -7.56 -6.84 -20.68
CA GLU A 303 -7.47 -5.69 -21.59
C GLU A 303 -8.73 -4.83 -21.49
N ARG A 304 -8.55 -3.51 -21.51
CA ARG A 304 -9.64 -2.55 -21.69
C ARG A 304 -9.38 -1.65 -22.87
N ARG A 305 -10.43 -1.41 -23.65
CA ARG A 305 -10.43 -0.40 -24.70
C ARG A 305 -11.08 0.88 -24.19
N LEU A 306 -10.34 1.99 -24.24
CA LEU A 306 -10.86 3.34 -24.02
C LEU A 306 -11.05 4.01 -25.37
N ALA A 307 -12.22 4.59 -25.64
CA ALA A 307 -12.51 5.26 -26.89
C ALA A 307 -13.16 6.62 -26.63
N PHE A 308 -12.73 7.65 -27.36
CA PHE A 308 -13.27 9.01 -27.26
C PHE A 308 -12.96 9.81 -28.54
N SER A 309 -13.71 10.88 -28.74
CA SER A 309 -13.50 11.81 -29.85
C SER A 309 -13.06 13.17 -29.31
N TYR A 310 -12.10 13.80 -29.99
CA TYR A 310 -11.63 15.14 -29.65
C TYR A 310 -11.17 15.89 -30.90
N LEU A 311 -11.62 17.14 -31.04
CA LEU A 311 -11.29 18.01 -32.19
C LEU A 311 -11.52 17.34 -33.56
N GLY A 312 -12.62 16.58 -33.68
CA GLY A 312 -13.00 15.89 -34.92
C GLY A 312 -12.17 14.65 -35.26
N LYS A 313 -11.31 14.19 -34.34
CA LYS A 313 -10.55 12.95 -34.47
C LYS A 313 -11.00 11.94 -33.42
N ASP A 314 -11.13 10.68 -33.84
CA ASP A 314 -11.43 9.56 -32.96
C ASP A 314 -10.14 8.92 -32.46
N TYR A 315 -10.12 8.60 -31.17
CA TYR A 315 -9.01 7.97 -30.49
C TYR A 315 -9.48 6.68 -29.83
N SER A 316 -8.59 5.69 -29.83
CA SER A 316 -8.83 4.38 -29.22
C SER A 316 -7.54 3.90 -28.58
N LEU A 317 -7.57 3.65 -27.28
CA LEU A 317 -6.43 3.17 -26.50
C LEU A 317 -6.73 1.77 -25.99
N SER A 318 -5.85 0.80 -26.26
CA SER A 318 -5.90 -0.53 -25.68
C SER A 318 -4.96 -0.61 -24.47
N ILE A 319 -5.51 -0.85 -23.29
CA ILE A 319 -4.79 -0.82 -22.02
C ILE A 319 -4.69 -2.24 -21.46
N SER A 320 -3.49 -2.66 -21.08
CA SER A 320 -3.22 -3.92 -20.40
C SER A 320 -3.22 -3.69 -18.89
N ILE A 321 -3.98 -4.49 -18.14
CA ILE A 321 -4.25 -4.28 -16.71
C ILE A 321 -3.87 -5.53 -15.93
N ASN A 322 -3.24 -5.34 -14.78
CA ASN A 322 -2.94 -6.43 -13.84
C ASN A 322 -4.14 -6.70 -12.92
N ARG A 323 -4.87 -7.80 -13.16
CA ARG A 323 -6.01 -8.20 -12.33
C ARG A 323 -5.63 -8.52 -10.89
N SER A 324 -4.43 -9.07 -10.64
CA SER A 324 -3.97 -9.36 -9.28
C SER A 324 -3.82 -8.09 -8.44
N LEU A 325 -3.44 -6.97 -9.07
CA LEU A 325 -3.42 -5.67 -8.40
C LEU A 325 -4.82 -5.13 -8.14
N ILE A 326 -5.78 -5.36 -9.05
CA ILE A 326 -7.19 -5.02 -8.80
C ILE A 326 -7.71 -5.76 -7.57
N ASP A 327 -7.46 -7.07 -7.48
CA ASP A 327 -7.87 -7.87 -6.33
C ASP A 327 -7.18 -7.38 -5.05
N PHE A 328 -5.90 -6.98 -5.11
CA PHE A 328 -5.19 -6.38 -3.98
C PHE A 328 -5.79 -5.03 -3.55
N PHE A 329 -6.06 -4.12 -4.49
CA PHE A 329 -6.72 -2.84 -4.20
C PHE A 329 -8.15 -3.00 -3.66
N SER A 330 -8.83 -4.09 -4.00
CA SER A 330 -10.16 -4.41 -3.44
C SER A 330 -10.14 -4.62 -1.92
N THR A 331 -8.99 -5.03 -1.36
CA THR A 331 -8.79 -5.25 0.08
C THR A 331 -8.56 -3.96 0.86
N TYR A 332 -8.18 -2.87 0.19
CA TYR A 332 -7.75 -1.65 0.86
C TYR A 332 -8.86 -1.02 1.70
N PRO A 333 -8.58 -0.61 2.94
CA PRO A 333 -9.50 0.24 3.68
C PRO A 333 -9.59 1.62 3.02
N GLN A 334 -10.75 2.27 3.12
CA GLN A 334 -10.91 3.63 2.62
C GLN A 334 -9.99 4.57 3.42
N THR A 335 -9.09 5.26 2.73
CA THR A 335 -8.07 6.12 3.35
C THR A 335 -8.08 7.52 2.75
N GLU A 336 -7.17 8.38 3.19
CA GLU A 336 -6.96 9.72 2.65
C GLU A 336 -6.53 9.71 1.17
N LEU A 337 -7.01 10.69 0.40
CA LEU A 337 -6.81 10.75 -1.05
C LEU A 337 -5.34 10.79 -1.47
N ALA A 338 -4.46 11.36 -0.64
CA ALA A 338 -3.03 11.41 -0.91
C ALA A 338 -2.42 10.02 -1.20
N VAL A 339 -2.92 8.96 -0.55
CA VAL A 339 -2.48 7.59 -0.82
C VAL A 339 -2.79 7.18 -2.25
N TYR A 340 -3.99 7.48 -2.74
CA TYR A 340 -4.43 7.13 -4.08
C TYR A 340 -3.72 7.95 -5.17
N PHE A 341 -3.57 9.26 -4.97
CA PHE A 341 -2.87 10.15 -5.92
C PHE A 341 -1.37 9.82 -6.07
N GLU A 342 -0.75 9.23 -5.04
CA GLU A 342 0.67 8.87 -5.05
C GLU A 342 0.94 7.43 -5.48
N THR A 343 -0.11 6.63 -5.68
CA THR A 343 0.04 5.24 -6.14
C THR A 343 0.26 5.21 -7.65
N PRO A 344 1.38 4.62 -8.14
CA PRO A 344 1.66 4.57 -9.57
C PRO A 344 0.82 3.49 -10.27
N LEU A 345 0.86 3.48 -11.61
CA LEU A 345 0.29 2.41 -12.42
C LEU A 345 1.19 1.17 -12.45
N SER A 346 0.61 0.02 -12.74
CA SER A 346 1.36 -1.20 -13.04
C SER A 346 2.24 -1.00 -14.27
N ALA A 347 3.33 -1.76 -14.37
CA ALA A 347 4.16 -1.77 -15.58
C ALA A 347 3.33 -2.12 -16.84
N GLN A 348 2.32 -2.98 -16.71
CA GLN A 348 1.42 -3.34 -17.82
C GLN A 348 0.59 -2.14 -18.31
N ALA A 349 -0.09 -1.45 -17.39
CA ALA A 349 -0.91 -0.30 -17.72
C ALA A 349 -0.06 0.86 -18.19
N PHE A 350 1.04 1.13 -17.50
CA PHE A 350 1.96 2.20 -17.86
C PHE A 350 2.59 1.99 -19.24
N ASN A 351 3.12 0.79 -19.54
CA ASN A 351 3.74 0.51 -20.83
C ASN A 351 2.73 0.60 -21.98
N SER A 352 1.51 0.06 -21.79
CA SER A 352 0.46 0.10 -22.83
C SER A 352 -0.07 1.51 -23.09
N LEU A 353 -0.22 2.35 -22.05
CA LEU A 353 -0.51 3.78 -22.20
C LEU A 353 0.63 4.51 -22.91
N THR A 354 1.88 4.28 -22.47
CA THR A 354 3.05 4.97 -23.00
C THR A 354 3.25 4.71 -24.48
N ALA A 355 3.08 3.47 -24.93
CA ALA A 355 3.20 3.10 -26.33
C ALA A 355 2.26 3.87 -27.27
N GLN A 356 1.11 4.36 -26.77
CA GLN A 356 0.09 5.04 -27.56
C GLN A 356 0.07 6.56 -27.30
N LEU A 357 0.12 6.98 -26.04
CA LEU A 357 0.05 8.39 -25.67
C LEU A 357 1.31 9.16 -26.06
N SER A 358 2.49 8.55 -26.01
CA SER A 358 3.72 9.25 -26.39
C SER A 358 3.74 9.62 -27.88
N GLU A 359 3.15 8.79 -28.75
CA GLU A 359 2.97 9.14 -30.17
C GLU A 359 1.96 10.26 -30.34
N ILE A 360 0.80 10.18 -29.67
CA ILE A 360 -0.29 11.15 -29.80
C ILE A 360 0.13 12.54 -29.29
N LEU A 361 0.83 12.59 -28.16
CA LEU A 361 1.25 13.83 -27.51
C LEU A 361 2.50 14.45 -28.16
N SER A 362 3.22 13.68 -28.99
CA SER A 362 4.44 14.17 -29.64
C SER A 362 4.16 15.40 -30.50
N GLY A 363 4.89 16.48 -30.24
CA GLY A 363 4.72 17.74 -30.98
C GLY A 363 3.53 18.59 -30.57
N MET A 364 2.74 18.20 -29.56
CA MET A 364 1.77 19.10 -28.91
C MET A 364 2.50 20.14 -28.05
N SER A 365 1.90 21.32 -27.85
CA SER A 365 2.29 22.25 -26.78
C SER A 365 1.86 21.72 -25.42
N THR A 366 2.41 22.25 -24.32
CA THR A 366 2.00 21.83 -22.97
C THR A 366 0.50 21.99 -22.76
N VAL A 367 -0.10 23.10 -23.20
CA VAL A 367 -1.55 23.33 -23.13
C VAL A 367 -2.33 22.31 -23.96
N GLU A 368 -1.92 22.06 -25.21
CA GLU A 368 -2.56 21.08 -26.09
C GLU A 368 -2.55 19.68 -25.46
N GLY A 369 -1.41 19.23 -24.95
CA GLY A 369 -1.27 17.94 -24.28
C GLY A 369 -2.09 17.87 -22.99
N THR A 370 -2.14 18.95 -22.22
CA THR A 370 -2.89 18.97 -20.96
C THR A 370 -4.40 18.88 -21.19
N ASN A 371 -4.93 19.61 -22.18
CA ASN A 371 -6.33 19.52 -22.58
C ASN A 371 -6.67 18.19 -23.26
N PHE A 372 -5.74 17.61 -24.02
CA PHE A 372 -5.91 16.27 -24.60
C PHE A 372 -6.12 15.21 -23.52
N LEU A 373 -5.22 15.17 -22.52
CA LEU A 373 -5.33 14.25 -21.39
C LEU A 373 -6.60 14.53 -20.57
N LEU A 374 -6.97 15.81 -20.41
CA LEU A 374 -8.19 16.18 -19.69
C LEU A 374 -9.44 15.67 -20.40
N ARG A 375 -9.50 15.81 -21.73
CA ARG A 375 -10.59 15.31 -22.56
C ARG A 375 -10.69 13.79 -22.52
N LEU A 376 -9.56 13.08 -22.58
CA LEU A 376 -9.50 11.63 -22.43
C LEU A 376 -10.21 11.21 -21.14
N VAL A 377 -9.86 11.80 -19.99
CA VAL A 377 -10.44 11.43 -18.69
C VAL A 377 -11.89 11.86 -18.55
N GLN A 378 -12.28 13.01 -19.12
CA GLN A 378 -13.67 13.48 -19.07
C GLN A 378 -14.65 12.56 -19.82
N VAL A 379 -14.23 11.97 -20.95
CA VAL A 379 -15.14 11.33 -21.91
C VAL A 379 -14.96 9.81 -22.03
N ALA A 380 -13.76 9.27 -21.82
CA ALA A 380 -13.51 7.85 -22.04
C ALA A 380 -14.08 6.93 -20.94
N PHE A 381 -14.62 7.51 -19.87
CA PHE A 381 -15.17 6.79 -18.73
C PHE A 381 -16.64 7.17 -18.51
N ALA A 382 -17.49 6.17 -18.31
CA ALA A 382 -18.86 6.41 -17.87
C ALA A 382 -18.87 6.89 -16.41
N TYR A 383 -19.90 7.64 -16.04
CA TYR A 383 -20.09 8.13 -14.67
C TYR A 383 -21.11 7.29 -13.92
N GLU A 384 -20.76 6.89 -12.71
CA GLU A 384 -21.68 6.36 -11.71
C GLU A 384 -21.10 6.70 -10.33
N LYS A 385 -21.96 6.75 -9.30
CA LYS A 385 -21.50 6.98 -7.92
C LYS A 385 -21.06 5.66 -7.29
N ASP A 386 -20.03 5.72 -6.46
CA ASP A 386 -19.52 4.55 -5.72
C ASP A 386 -20.60 3.81 -4.91
N ASP A 387 -21.51 4.54 -4.26
CA ASP A 387 -22.58 3.94 -3.47
C ASP A 387 -23.55 3.09 -4.30
N VAL A 388 -23.70 3.41 -5.60
CA VAL A 388 -24.50 2.62 -6.54
C VAL A 388 -23.71 1.41 -7.02
N GLN A 389 -22.43 1.59 -7.38
CA GLN A 389 -21.59 0.52 -7.93
C GLN A 389 -21.15 -0.50 -6.88
N PHE A 390 -20.72 -0.04 -5.71
CA PHE A 390 -20.08 -0.84 -4.66
C PHE A 390 -20.92 -0.97 -3.38
N GLY A 391 -22.07 -0.27 -3.29
CA GLY A 391 -22.88 -0.23 -2.07
C GLY A 391 -22.28 0.60 -0.93
N ARG A 392 -21.16 1.28 -1.19
CA ARG A 392 -20.44 2.18 -0.27
C ARG A 392 -19.57 3.15 -1.06
N GLU A 393 -19.27 4.30 -0.46
CA GLU A 393 -18.24 5.22 -0.95
C GLU A 393 -16.87 4.52 -1.00
N ARG A 394 -16.18 4.56 -2.14
CA ARG A 394 -14.95 3.82 -2.39
C ARG A 394 -14.12 4.45 -3.54
N PRO A 395 -13.23 5.41 -3.23
CA PRO A 395 -12.26 5.91 -4.20
C PRO A 395 -11.43 4.77 -4.81
N LEU A 396 -11.21 4.86 -6.11
CA LEU A 396 -10.45 3.91 -6.90
C LEU A 396 -8.99 4.36 -7.05
N PHE A 397 -8.07 3.39 -7.00
CA PHE A 397 -6.71 3.63 -7.50
C PHE A 397 -6.74 3.81 -9.03
N ALA A 398 -5.72 4.47 -9.60
CA ALA A 398 -5.67 4.72 -11.04
C ALA A 398 -5.81 3.45 -11.92
N GLU A 399 -5.20 2.34 -11.49
CA GLU A 399 -5.34 1.04 -12.17
C GLU A 399 -6.79 0.51 -12.10
N GLU A 400 -7.50 0.75 -11.00
CA GLU A 400 -8.90 0.37 -10.83
C GLU A 400 -9.84 1.23 -11.68
N THR A 401 -9.56 2.53 -11.82
CA THR A 401 -10.26 3.41 -12.78
C THR A 401 -10.15 2.87 -14.20
N LEU A 402 -8.98 2.33 -14.55
CA LEU A 402 -8.75 1.64 -15.82
C LEU A 402 -9.44 0.27 -15.88
N PHE A 403 -9.83 -0.36 -14.78
CA PHE A 403 -10.51 -1.66 -14.81
C PHE A 403 -12.04 -1.56 -14.78
N TYR A 404 -12.61 -0.78 -13.86
CA TYR A 404 -14.04 -0.72 -13.61
C TYR A 404 -14.81 0.13 -14.65
N PRO A 405 -16.06 -0.24 -14.98
CA PRO A 405 -16.81 0.41 -16.06
C PRO A 405 -17.15 1.89 -15.78
N PHE A 406 -17.26 2.29 -14.51
CA PHE A 406 -17.59 3.64 -14.09
C PHE A 406 -16.50 4.25 -13.21
N SER A 407 -16.50 5.57 -13.13
CA SER A 407 -15.58 6.37 -12.30
C SER A 407 -16.21 7.71 -11.94
N ASP A 408 -15.89 8.24 -10.76
CA ASP A 408 -16.35 9.55 -10.30
C ASP A 408 -15.23 10.60 -10.17
N CYS A 409 -15.43 11.64 -9.34
CA CYS A 409 -14.55 12.80 -9.34
C CYS A 409 -13.19 12.57 -8.71
N GLU A 410 -13.13 11.72 -7.69
CA GLU A 410 -11.90 11.27 -7.08
C GLU A 410 -11.08 10.46 -8.10
N ASP A 411 -11.70 9.42 -8.65
CA ASP A 411 -11.08 8.46 -9.57
C ASP A 411 -10.48 9.14 -10.78
N ARG A 412 -11.25 10.07 -11.37
CA ARG A 412 -10.84 10.85 -12.55
C ARG A 412 -9.74 11.85 -12.19
N SER A 413 -9.78 12.46 -11.02
CA SER A 413 -8.73 13.39 -10.56
C SER A 413 -7.41 12.67 -10.27
N ILE A 414 -7.48 11.50 -9.63
CA ILE A 414 -6.33 10.63 -9.38
C ILE A 414 -5.69 10.21 -10.71
N PHE A 415 -6.49 9.70 -11.65
CA PHE A 415 -5.98 9.24 -12.94
C PHE A 415 -5.43 10.40 -13.80
N TYR A 416 -6.11 11.54 -13.86
CA TYR A 416 -5.65 12.71 -14.60
C TYR A 416 -4.33 13.27 -14.04
N ALA A 417 -4.21 13.40 -12.72
CA ALA A 417 -2.98 13.85 -12.08
C ALA A 417 -1.81 12.93 -12.40
N LEU A 418 -2.04 11.61 -12.40
CA LEU A 418 -1.03 10.63 -12.80
C LEU A 418 -0.58 10.84 -14.25
N LEU A 419 -1.52 10.97 -15.20
CA LEU A 419 -1.20 11.19 -16.61
C LEU A 419 -0.38 12.47 -16.82
N VAL A 420 -0.78 13.59 -16.21
CA VAL A 420 -0.08 14.87 -16.34
C VAL A 420 1.34 14.80 -15.77
N ARG A 421 1.50 14.22 -14.57
CA ARG A 421 2.82 14.05 -13.93
C ARG A 421 3.76 13.18 -14.78
N HIS A 422 3.27 12.08 -15.35
CA HIS A 422 4.10 11.16 -16.11
C HIS A 422 4.38 11.60 -17.54
N PHE A 423 3.37 12.03 -18.29
CA PHE A 423 3.51 12.31 -19.72
C PHE A 423 3.96 13.74 -20.01
N LEU A 424 3.64 14.68 -19.12
CA LEU A 424 3.97 16.10 -19.32
C LEU A 424 5.06 16.59 -18.36
N GLY A 425 5.39 15.82 -17.31
CA GLY A 425 6.39 16.21 -16.31
C GLY A 425 5.98 17.43 -15.50
N LEU A 426 4.68 17.73 -15.43
CA LEU A 426 4.17 18.91 -14.74
C LEU A 426 3.82 18.60 -13.28
N GLU A 427 4.00 19.61 -12.44
CA GLU A 427 3.52 19.56 -11.06
C GLU A 427 2.00 19.66 -11.02
N VAL A 428 1.37 18.81 -10.21
CA VAL A 428 -0.07 18.77 -10.02
C VAL A 428 -0.36 18.73 -8.53
N VAL A 429 -1.41 19.42 -8.12
CA VAL A 429 -2.01 19.27 -6.80
C VAL A 429 -3.45 18.77 -6.94
N GLY A 430 -3.89 17.94 -5.98
CA GLY A 430 -5.30 17.62 -5.85
C GLY A 430 -6.05 18.77 -5.18
N VAL A 431 -7.27 19.03 -5.61
CA VAL A 431 -8.12 20.11 -5.11
C VAL A 431 -9.38 19.50 -4.53
N ASP A 432 -9.48 19.52 -3.20
CA ASP A 432 -10.55 18.87 -2.44
C ASP A 432 -11.55 19.92 -1.95
N TYR A 433 -12.66 20.05 -2.66
CA TYR A 433 -13.82 20.84 -2.24
C TYR A 433 -14.79 19.96 -1.46
N PRO A 434 -15.62 20.53 -0.58
CA PRO A 434 -16.70 19.78 0.05
C PRO A 434 -17.60 19.07 -0.99
N GLY A 435 -17.51 17.74 -1.07
CA GLY A 435 -18.27 16.90 -2.01
C GLY A 435 -17.78 16.91 -3.46
N HIS A 436 -16.55 17.35 -3.73
CA HIS A 436 -15.98 17.33 -5.09
C HIS A 436 -14.45 17.39 -5.11
N VAL A 437 -13.84 16.52 -5.90
CA VAL A 437 -12.38 16.53 -6.11
C VAL A 437 -12.06 16.90 -7.55
N ALA A 438 -11.09 17.79 -7.71
CA ALA A 438 -10.52 18.21 -8.99
C ALA A 438 -8.99 18.22 -8.90
N THR A 439 -8.33 18.77 -9.93
CA THR A 439 -6.88 18.96 -9.94
C THR A 439 -6.52 20.40 -10.29
N ALA A 440 -5.27 20.79 -10.00
CA ALA A 440 -4.70 22.03 -10.52
C ALA A 440 -3.25 21.82 -10.96
N VAL A 441 -2.88 22.34 -12.13
CA VAL A 441 -1.59 22.09 -12.80
C VAL A 441 -0.71 23.33 -12.74
N GLY A 442 0.56 23.17 -12.38
CA GLY A 442 1.53 24.26 -12.27
C GLY A 442 2.10 24.68 -13.63
N LEU A 443 1.58 25.77 -14.22
CA LEU A 443 2.02 26.30 -15.52
C LEU A 443 2.64 27.71 -15.50
N GLY A 444 2.71 28.36 -14.33
CA GLY A 444 3.27 29.71 -14.18
C GLY A 444 2.24 30.77 -13.74
N ALA A 445 2.70 31.99 -13.45
CA ALA A 445 1.90 33.02 -12.77
C ALA A 445 0.87 33.76 -13.66
N ASP A 446 1.08 33.80 -14.98
CA ASP A 446 0.31 34.62 -15.92
C ASP A 446 -0.65 33.81 -16.82
N PHE A 447 -0.93 32.56 -16.44
CA PHE A 447 -1.83 31.70 -17.21
C PHE A 447 -3.30 32.16 -17.07
N PRO A 448 -4.07 32.30 -18.17
CA PRO A 448 -5.45 32.76 -18.11
C PRO A 448 -6.42 31.68 -17.57
N GLY A 449 -7.50 32.12 -16.93
CA GLY A 449 -8.54 31.24 -16.39
C GLY A 449 -8.56 31.17 -14.87
N ASP A 450 -9.39 30.25 -14.36
CA ASP A 450 -9.54 29.98 -12.93
C ASP A 450 -8.28 29.26 -12.38
N PHE A 451 -7.78 29.72 -11.24
CA PHE A 451 -6.55 29.21 -10.61
C PHE A 451 -6.69 29.05 -9.09
N LEU A 452 -5.83 28.19 -8.55
CA LEU A 452 -5.58 28.02 -7.12
C LEU A 452 -4.23 28.67 -6.77
N GLU A 453 -4.22 29.56 -5.77
CA GLU A 453 -2.98 30.03 -5.16
C GLU A 453 -2.59 29.14 -3.98
N PHE A 454 -1.44 28.48 -4.10
CA PHE A 454 -0.90 27.59 -3.08
C PHE A 454 0.62 27.74 -3.00
N SER A 455 1.17 27.86 -1.78
CA SER A 455 2.61 28.05 -1.54
C SER A 455 3.23 29.18 -2.39
N GLN A 456 2.53 30.32 -2.48
CA GLN A 456 2.93 31.50 -3.29
C GLN A 456 3.08 31.24 -4.80
N ARG A 457 2.50 30.14 -5.29
CA ARG A 457 2.48 29.78 -6.72
C ARG A 457 1.04 29.62 -7.19
N ARG A 458 0.82 29.83 -8.48
CA ARG A 458 -0.47 29.62 -9.15
C ARG A 458 -0.49 28.25 -9.82
N PHE A 459 -1.58 27.54 -9.60
CA PHE A 459 -1.92 26.28 -10.23
C PHE A 459 -3.25 26.46 -10.97
N VAL A 460 -3.29 26.12 -12.25
CA VAL A 460 -4.46 26.33 -13.10
C VAL A 460 -5.45 25.19 -12.88
N ILE A 461 -6.71 25.51 -12.63
CA ILE A 461 -7.74 24.49 -12.36
C ILE A 461 -7.94 23.61 -13.60
N CYS A 462 -7.91 22.30 -13.39
CA CYS A 462 -8.21 21.27 -14.39
C CYS A 462 -9.18 20.27 -13.75
N ASP A 463 -10.44 20.33 -14.17
CA ASP A 463 -11.48 19.50 -13.61
C ASP A 463 -11.84 18.35 -14.57
N PRO A 464 -11.40 17.11 -14.30
CA PRO A 464 -11.63 15.97 -15.18
C PRO A 464 -13.07 15.44 -15.12
N THR A 465 -13.94 16.11 -14.37
CA THR A 465 -15.37 15.82 -14.26
C THR A 465 -16.25 16.94 -14.73
N TYR A 466 -15.70 18.13 -14.99
CA TYR A 466 -16.42 19.18 -15.69
C TYR A 466 -16.39 18.90 -17.20
N ILE A 467 -17.39 18.17 -17.70
CA ILE A 467 -17.40 17.66 -19.08
C ILE A 467 -17.28 18.83 -20.07
N ASN A 468 -16.48 18.69 -21.13
CA ASN A 468 -16.19 19.75 -22.12
C ASN A 468 -15.39 20.96 -21.60
N ALA A 469 -15.00 20.98 -20.33
CA ALA A 469 -14.14 22.04 -19.81
C ALA A 469 -12.71 21.88 -20.33
N ASP A 470 -12.10 23.01 -20.69
CA ASP A 470 -10.66 23.14 -20.87
C ASP A 470 -9.99 23.46 -19.52
N MET A 471 -8.68 23.31 -19.49
CA MET A 471 -7.83 23.88 -18.45
C MET A 471 -8.15 25.37 -18.23
N GLY A 472 -8.22 25.77 -16.97
CA GLY A 472 -8.58 27.13 -16.56
C GLY A 472 -10.09 27.36 -16.43
N MET A 473 -10.92 26.31 -16.56
CA MET A 473 -12.35 26.39 -16.31
C MET A 473 -12.72 25.64 -15.03
N ALA A 474 -13.06 26.37 -13.96
CA ALA A 474 -13.63 25.77 -12.75
C ALA A 474 -15.15 25.64 -12.88
N MET A 475 -15.74 24.64 -12.22
CA MET A 475 -17.20 24.57 -12.09
C MET A 475 -17.71 25.82 -11.36
N PRO A 476 -18.75 26.52 -11.86
CA PRO A 476 -19.22 27.78 -11.28
C PRO A 476 -19.53 27.71 -9.77
N ARG A 477 -20.06 26.58 -9.29
CA ARG A 477 -20.42 26.37 -7.87
C ARG A 477 -19.21 26.34 -6.92
N PHE A 478 -18.00 26.10 -7.43
CA PHE A 478 -16.79 25.98 -6.62
C PHE A 478 -15.85 27.18 -6.73
N ARG A 479 -16.13 28.16 -7.61
CA ARG A 479 -15.26 29.32 -7.85
C ARG A 479 -14.98 30.14 -6.58
N ASP A 480 -15.98 30.28 -5.70
CA ASP A 480 -15.87 31.01 -4.43
C ASP A 480 -15.61 30.09 -3.21
N SER A 481 -15.51 28.78 -3.43
CA SER A 481 -15.22 27.83 -2.37
C SER A 481 -13.72 27.77 -2.10
N LYS A 482 -13.32 27.69 -0.82
CA LYS A 482 -11.92 27.47 -0.45
C LYS A 482 -11.64 25.96 -0.35
N PRO A 483 -10.89 25.36 -1.28
CA PRO A 483 -10.57 23.93 -1.22
C PRO A 483 -9.46 23.63 -0.22
N ASN A 484 -9.40 22.37 0.22
CA ASN A 484 -8.18 21.80 0.76
C ASN A 484 -7.25 21.39 -0.39
N VAL A 485 -5.95 21.50 -0.17
CA VAL A 485 -4.95 21.13 -1.18
C VAL A 485 -4.33 19.79 -0.80
N ILE A 486 -4.44 18.81 -1.70
CA ILE A 486 -3.77 17.52 -1.59
C ILE A 486 -2.39 17.68 -2.24
N ILE A 487 -1.36 17.72 -1.41
CA ILE A 487 0.03 17.90 -1.83
C ILE A 487 0.56 16.57 -2.37
N LEU A 488 1.12 16.60 -3.56
CA LEU A 488 1.74 15.45 -4.22
C LEU A 488 3.26 15.64 -4.29
N ALA A 489 4.00 14.54 -4.35
CA ALA A 489 5.44 14.55 -4.57
C ALA A 489 5.78 15.17 -5.94
N LYS A 490 6.85 15.95 -5.98
CA LYS A 490 7.24 16.72 -7.17
C LYS A 490 7.51 15.87 -8.40
N SER A 491 8.04 14.65 -8.22
CA SER A 491 8.15 13.67 -9.29
C SER A 491 8.06 12.25 -8.75
N PHE A 492 7.70 11.29 -9.60
CA PHE A 492 7.77 9.86 -9.27
C PHE A 492 9.21 9.33 -9.16
N GLN A 493 10.22 10.08 -9.66
CA GLN A 493 11.64 9.71 -9.59
C GLN A 493 12.35 10.22 -8.31
N GLU A 494 11.75 11.19 -7.61
CA GLU A 494 12.23 11.71 -6.32
C GLU A 494 11.62 10.95 -5.12
N LEU A 495 10.96 9.80 -5.36
CA LEU A 495 10.29 8.99 -4.35
C LEU A 495 11.09 7.78 -3.89
#